data_AF-A0A372Q0V9-F1
#
_entry.id   AF-A0A372Q0V9-F1
#
_cell.length_a   1.000
_cell.length_b   1.000
_cell.length_c   1.000
_cell.angle_alpha   90.00
_cell.angle_beta   90.00
_cell.angle_gamma   90.00
#
_symmetry.space_group_name_H-M   'P 1'
#
loop_
_entity.id
_entity.type
_entity.pdbx_description
1 polymer ?
#
loop_
_entity_poly.entity_id
_entity_poly.type
_entity_poly.pdbx_seq_one_letter_code
_entity_poly.pdbx_strand_id
1 'polypeptide(L)'
;MTKLIDDILLLILTELRFDSASLYSCILVNRTWCCLAIPILWKYFFYSYNPYVHKKESRRKLYNVISHFLPKDKLSELNINLPSNPISNKLLFNYMDFFTHLSPIWIEDMVQLSFKTDSPSVHKENVFEFEIYQLIF
;
A
#
# COMPACT_ATOMS: atom_id res chain seq x y z
N MET A 1 26.45 -3.99 -19.26
CA MET A 1 26.23 -2.53 -19.47
C MET A 1 24.84 -2.05 -19.03
N THR A 2 23.82 -2.92 -18.97
CA THR A 2 22.48 -2.55 -18.44
C THR A 2 22.49 -2.20 -16.96
N LYS A 3 23.26 -2.93 -16.14
CA LYS A 3 23.37 -2.68 -14.69
C LYS A 3 23.82 -1.26 -14.33
N LEU A 4 24.77 -0.69 -15.08
CA LEU A 4 25.25 0.68 -14.84
C LEU A 4 24.16 1.73 -15.13
N ILE A 5 23.30 1.48 -16.11
CA ILE A 5 22.17 2.35 -16.43
C ILE A 5 21.10 2.25 -15.33
N ASP A 6 20.86 1.04 -14.83
CA ASP A 6 19.93 0.81 -13.71
C ASP A 6 20.42 1.48 -12.43
N ASP A 7 21.73 1.41 -12.13
CA ASP A 7 22.34 2.04 -10.95
C ASP A 7 22.21 3.58 -11.01
N ILE A 8 22.47 4.19 -12.18
CA ILE A 8 22.31 5.64 -12.38
C ILE A 8 20.83 6.03 -12.25
N LEU A 9 19.94 5.25 -12.87
CA LEU A 9 18.51 5.50 -12.79
C LEU A 9 18.00 5.40 -11.34
N LEU A 10 18.49 4.41 -10.59
CA LEU A 10 18.16 4.26 -9.17
C LEU A 10 18.59 5.48 -8.36
N LEU A 11 19.77 6.03 -8.61
CA LEU A 11 20.23 7.27 -7.96
C LEU A 11 19.27 8.43 -8.24
N ILE A 12 18.89 8.64 -9.52
CA ILE A 12 17.95 9.70 -9.90
C ILE A 12 16.60 9.51 -9.19
N LEU A 13 16.06 8.29 -9.21
CA LEU A 13 14.78 7.99 -8.57
C LEU A 13 14.84 8.14 -7.03
N THR A 14 16.00 7.87 -6.42
CA THR A 14 16.20 8.03 -4.97
C THR A 14 16.17 9.50 -4.55
N GLU A 15 16.63 10.42 -5.40
CA GLU A 15 16.46 11.86 -5.15
C GLU A 15 14.99 12.29 -5.18
N LEU A 16 14.15 11.58 -5.94
CA LEU A 16 12.71 11.82 -6.02
C LEU A 16 11.89 11.13 -4.91
N ARG A 17 12.53 10.48 -3.92
CA ARG A 17 11.85 9.65 -2.90
C ARG A 17 10.72 10.36 -2.13
N PHE A 18 10.77 11.67 -1.98
CA PHE A 18 9.74 12.46 -1.29
C PHE A 18 8.79 13.19 -2.26
N ASP A 19 8.99 13.06 -3.57
CA ASP A 19 8.12 13.59 -4.61
C ASP A 19 7.37 12.42 -5.29
N SER A 20 6.28 12.01 -4.65
CA SER A 20 5.45 10.90 -5.13
C SER A 20 4.82 11.15 -6.50
N ALA A 21 4.58 12.42 -6.88
CA ALA A 21 4.03 12.78 -8.18
C ALA A 21 5.06 12.56 -9.30
N SER A 22 6.31 12.95 -9.08
CA SER A 22 7.40 12.69 -10.01
C SER A 22 7.72 11.20 -10.11
N LEU A 23 7.74 10.47 -9.00
CA LEU A 23 7.90 9.01 -8.99
C LEU A 23 6.76 8.30 -9.74
N TYR A 24 5.51 8.75 -9.56
CA TYR A 24 4.38 8.23 -10.33
C TYR A 24 4.57 8.43 -11.83
N SER A 25 5.04 9.60 -12.24
CA SER A 25 5.36 9.87 -13.65
C SER A 25 6.47 8.94 -14.17
N CYS A 26 7.50 8.69 -13.36
CA CYS A 26 8.60 7.76 -13.68
C CYS A 26 8.10 6.32 -13.92
N ILE A 27 7.14 5.85 -13.12
CA ILE A 27 6.58 4.50 -13.24
C ILE A 27 5.95 4.26 -14.62
N LEU A 28 5.41 5.31 -15.24
CA LEU A 28 4.72 5.23 -16.52
C LEU A 28 5.65 5.26 -17.74
N VAL A 29 6.95 5.52 -17.56
CA VAL A 29 7.90 5.66 -18.67
C VAL A 29 8.12 4.35 -19.42
N ASN A 30 8.59 3.32 -18.72
CA ASN A 30 8.78 1.97 -19.26
C ASN A 30 8.93 0.94 -18.13
N ARG A 31 9.08 -0.34 -18.48
CA ARG A 31 9.20 -1.45 -17.52
C ARG A 31 10.38 -1.29 -16.55
N THR A 32 11.53 -0.83 -17.02
CA THR A 32 12.73 -0.66 -16.16
C THR A 32 12.49 0.42 -15.12
N TRP A 33 11.98 1.59 -15.54
CA TRP A 33 11.66 2.69 -14.65
C TRP A 33 10.56 2.29 -13.65
N CYS A 34 9.52 1.58 -14.11
CA CYS A 34 8.49 1.02 -13.24
C CYS A 34 9.07 0.11 -12.15
N CYS A 35 9.91 -0.86 -12.54
CA CYS A 35 10.50 -1.81 -11.60
C CYS A 35 11.41 -1.15 -10.55
N LEU A 36 12.11 -0.06 -10.88
CA LEU A 36 12.97 0.66 -9.95
C LEU A 36 12.22 1.70 -9.10
N ALA A 37 11.24 2.39 -9.69
CA ALA A 37 10.50 3.46 -9.01
C ALA A 37 9.44 2.92 -8.04
N ILE A 38 8.81 1.78 -8.33
CA ILE A 38 7.79 1.18 -7.46
C ILE A 38 8.31 0.89 -6.04
N PRO A 39 9.45 0.20 -5.85
CA PRO A 39 10.00 -0.03 -4.52
C PRO A 39 10.28 1.26 -3.75
N ILE A 40 10.84 2.27 -4.42
CA ILE A 40 11.13 3.57 -3.81
C ILE A 40 9.82 4.27 -3.43
N LEU A 41 8.86 4.32 -4.35
CA LEU A 41 7.55 4.92 -4.08
C LEU A 41 6.91 4.25 -2.87
N TRP A 42 6.73 2.93 -2.88
CA TRP A 42 6.05 2.23 -1.79
C TRP A 42 6.78 2.32 -0.44
N LYS A 43 8.11 2.31 -0.45
CA LYS A 43 8.92 2.50 0.76
C LYS A 43 8.74 3.88 1.37
N TYR A 44 8.73 4.93 0.55
CA TYR A 44 8.75 6.32 1.04
C TYR A 44 7.38 6.98 1.11
N PHE A 45 6.39 6.44 0.41
CA PHE A 45 5.04 6.98 0.32
C PHE A 45 4.44 7.30 1.69
N PHE A 46 4.69 6.47 2.69
CA PHE A 46 4.08 6.57 4.01
C PHE A 46 4.73 7.59 4.96
N TYR A 47 5.93 8.10 4.67
CA TYR A 47 6.55 9.12 5.52
C TYR A 47 5.86 10.48 5.42
N SER A 48 5.26 10.77 4.27
CA SER A 48 4.55 12.04 4.01
C SER A 48 3.04 11.85 3.79
N TYR A 49 2.54 10.62 3.84
CA TYR A 49 1.13 10.36 3.59
C TYR A 49 0.27 10.62 4.82
N ASN A 50 -0.62 11.60 4.70
CA ASN A 50 -1.75 11.78 5.61
C ASN A 50 -3.05 11.32 4.90
N PRO A 51 -3.70 10.24 5.36
CA PRO A 51 -4.90 9.72 4.71
C PRO A 51 -6.02 10.75 4.59
N TYR A 52 -6.14 11.66 5.57
CA TYR A 52 -7.22 12.65 5.60
C TYR A 52 -7.11 13.73 4.52
N VAL A 53 -5.95 13.88 3.88
CA VAL A 53 -5.76 14.80 2.74
C VAL A 53 -6.30 14.19 1.43
N HIS A 54 -6.50 12.87 1.39
CA HIS A 54 -6.89 12.16 0.17
C HIS A 54 -8.37 11.78 0.16
N LYS A 55 -8.94 11.78 -1.06
CA LYS A 55 -10.32 11.33 -1.29
C LYS A 55 -10.51 9.89 -0.79
N LYS A 56 -11.65 9.62 -0.16
CA LYS A 56 -12.04 8.30 0.35
C LYS A 56 -11.87 7.18 -0.67
N GLU A 57 -12.18 7.45 -1.93
CA GLU A 57 -12.07 6.48 -3.02
C GLU A 57 -10.62 6.10 -3.35
N SER A 58 -9.69 7.07 -3.33
CA SER A 58 -8.27 6.79 -3.55
C SER A 58 -7.70 5.93 -2.43
N ARG A 59 -8.09 6.21 -1.19
CA ARG A 59 -7.70 5.41 -0.01
C ARG A 59 -8.22 3.98 -0.11
N ARG A 60 -9.49 3.79 -0.49
CA ARG A 60 -10.08 2.47 -0.69
C ARG A 60 -9.34 1.63 -1.73
N LYS A 61 -8.94 2.23 -2.86
CA LYS A 61 -8.16 1.51 -3.88
C LYS A 61 -6.83 1.01 -3.33
N LEU A 62 -6.17 1.82 -2.52
CA LEU A 62 -4.91 1.47 -1.89
C LEU A 62 -5.06 0.37 -0.85
N TYR A 63 -6.08 0.47 0.03
CA TYR A 63 -6.36 -0.56 1.02
C TYR A 63 -6.82 -1.87 0.37
N ASN A 64 -7.44 -1.83 -0.81
CA ASN A 64 -7.74 -3.02 -1.60
C ASN A 64 -6.47 -3.77 -2.05
N VAL A 65 -5.38 -3.05 -2.35
CA VAL A 65 -4.09 -3.67 -2.68
C VAL A 65 -3.50 -4.35 -1.46
N ILE A 66 -3.48 -3.67 -0.31
CA ILE A 66 -2.95 -4.22 0.95
C ILE A 66 -3.73 -5.46 1.38
N SER A 67 -5.05 -5.38 1.33
CA SER A 67 -5.93 -6.48 1.75
C SER A 67 -5.90 -7.69 0.81
N HIS A 68 -5.37 -7.56 -0.42
CA HIS A 68 -5.07 -8.72 -1.26
C HIS A 68 -4.03 -9.65 -0.64
N PHE A 69 -3.14 -9.11 0.19
CA PHE A 69 -2.09 -9.88 0.87
C PHE A 69 -2.55 -10.47 2.21
N LEU A 70 -3.75 -10.11 2.70
CA LEU A 70 -4.31 -10.67 3.93
C LEU A 70 -4.94 -12.05 3.67
N PRO A 71 -4.89 -12.96 4.66
CA PRO A 71 -5.55 -14.25 4.58
C PRO A 71 -7.07 -14.09 4.46
N LYS A 72 -7.64 -14.65 3.39
CA LYS A 72 -9.08 -14.54 3.05
C LYS A 72 -10.00 -15.09 4.15
N ASP A 73 -9.56 -16.14 4.84
CA ASP A 73 -10.31 -16.78 5.91
C ASP A 73 -10.57 -15.79 7.05
N LYS A 74 -9.53 -15.05 7.47
CA LYS A 74 -9.65 -14.03 8.54
C LYS A 74 -10.45 -12.81 8.10
N LEU A 75 -10.34 -12.40 6.83
CA LEU A 75 -11.18 -11.33 6.27
C LEU A 75 -12.67 -11.69 6.32
N SER A 76 -13.00 -12.96 6.08
CA SER A 76 -14.37 -13.46 6.13
C SER A 76 -14.93 -13.48 7.56
N GLU A 77 -14.13 -13.89 8.55
CA GLU A 77 -14.48 -13.85 9.97
C GLU A 77 -14.77 -12.42 10.47
N LEU A 78 -13.99 -11.46 9.98
CA LEU A 78 -14.13 -10.05 10.36
C LEU A 78 -15.35 -9.36 9.72
N ASN A 79 -16.04 -10.01 8.76
CA ASN A 79 -17.12 -9.42 7.95
C ASN A 79 -16.67 -8.15 7.20
N ILE A 80 -15.41 -8.12 6.77
CA ILE A 80 -14.85 -6.99 6.05
C ILE A 80 -15.35 -7.05 4.62
N ASN A 81 -16.13 -6.04 4.22
CA ASN A 81 -16.49 -5.85 2.82
C ASN A 81 -15.38 -5.02 2.17
N LEU A 82 -14.32 -5.68 1.69
CA LEU A 82 -13.41 -5.07 0.73
C LEU A 82 -14.21 -4.53 -0.47
N PRO A 83 -13.74 -3.46 -1.12
CA PRO A 83 -14.43 -2.90 -2.28
C PRO A 83 -14.58 -3.95 -3.40
N SER A 84 -15.71 -3.86 -4.10
CA SER A 84 -16.35 -4.83 -5.01
C SER A 84 -15.50 -5.45 -6.14
N ASN A 85 -14.24 -5.02 -6.32
CA ASN A 85 -13.35 -5.53 -7.36
C ASN A 85 -12.16 -6.23 -6.71
N PRO A 86 -12.30 -7.52 -6.33
CA PRO A 86 -11.16 -8.31 -5.91
C PRO A 86 -10.13 -8.30 -7.03
N ILE A 87 -8.87 -8.04 -6.68
CA ILE A 87 -7.76 -8.11 -7.61
C ILE A 87 -7.66 -9.58 -8.05
N SER A 88 -8.23 -9.89 -9.22
CA SER A 88 -8.34 -11.25 -9.76
C SER A 88 -7.00 -11.76 -10.32
N ASN A 89 -6.13 -10.83 -10.71
CA ASN A 89 -4.85 -11.13 -11.34
C ASN A 89 -3.72 -11.09 -10.31
N LYS A 90 -2.70 -11.94 -10.51
CA LYS A 90 -1.46 -11.89 -9.74
C LYS A 90 -0.87 -10.48 -9.81
N LEU A 91 -0.65 -9.85 -8.65
CA LEU A 91 0.01 -8.55 -8.57
C LEU A 91 1.40 -8.63 -9.19
N LEU A 92 1.80 -7.56 -9.88
CA LEU A 92 3.11 -7.46 -10.54
C LEU A 92 4.27 -7.43 -9.55
N PHE A 93 4.01 -6.92 -8.35
CA PHE A 93 4.98 -6.79 -7.29
C PHE A 93 4.40 -7.33 -5.99
N ASN A 94 5.27 -7.88 -5.14
CA ASN A 94 4.94 -8.12 -3.75
C ASN A 94 5.11 -6.81 -2.98
N TYR A 95 4.09 -5.97 -3.01
CA TYR A 95 4.15 -4.62 -2.44
C TYR A 95 4.48 -4.61 -0.95
N MET A 96 4.12 -5.68 -0.22
CA MET A 96 4.36 -5.80 1.23
C MET A 96 5.86 -5.85 1.56
N ASP A 97 6.69 -6.41 0.67
CA ASP A 97 8.16 -6.47 0.84
C ASP A 97 8.82 -5.08 0.84
N PHE A 98 8.13 -4.05 0.34
CA PHE A 98 8.66 -2.70 0.29
C PHE A 98 8.31 -1.85 1.51
N PHE A 99 7.42 -2.33 2.38
CA PHE A 99 7.05 -1.61 3.58
C PHE A 99 8.20 -1.61 4.57
N THR A 100 8.53 -0.44 5.11
CA THR A 100 9.49 -0.31 6.21
C THR A 100 8.89 0.38 7.43
N HIS A 101 7.77 1.08 7.27
CA HIS A 101 7.06 1.76 8.35
C HIS A 101 5.56 1.74 8.11
N LEU A 102 4.81 1.72 9.20
CA LEU A 102 3.36 1.86 9.19
C LEU A 102 2.96 2.85 10.29
N SER A 103 2.25 3.91 9.90
CA SER A 103 1.75 4.92 10.85
C SER A 103 0.47 4.41 11.52
N PRO A 104 0.30 4.57 12.85
CA PRO A 104 -0.95 4.20 13.53
C PRO A 104 -2.19 4.90 12.94
N ILE A 105 -2.04 6.16 12.52
CA ILE A 105 -3.11 6.96 11.87
C ILE A 105 -3.63 6.25 10.61
N TRP A 106 -2.74 5.55 9.91
CA TRP A 106 -3.03 4.82 8.69
C TRP A 106 -3.85 3.56 8.95
N ILE A 107 -3.47 2.83 10.00
CA ILE A 107 -4.17 1.63 10.43
C ILE A 107 -5.58 2.00 10.86
N GLU A 108 -5.70 3.06 11.68
CA GLU A 108 -6.99 3.59 12.11
C GLU A 108 -7.88 3.95 10.92
N ASP A 109 -7.35 4.69 9.93
CA ASP A 109 -8.10 5.03 8.73
C ASP A 109 -8.48 3.79 7.89
N MET A 110 -7.58 2.81 7.80
CA MET A 110 -7.83 1.56 7.10
C MET A 110 -8.93 0.74 7.77
N VAL A 111 -8.91 0.62 9.10
CA VAL A 111 -9.98 0.00 9.90
C VAL A 111 -11.30 0.71 9.61
N GLN A 112 -11.36 2.04 9.75
CA GLN A 112 -12.57 2.83 9.51
C GLN A 112 -13.13 2.68 8.09
N LEU A 113 -12.28 2.53 7.07
CA LEU A 113 -12.75 2.34 5.68
C LEU A 113 -13.11 0.90 5.33
N SER A 114 -12.62 -0.08 6.08
CA SER A 114 -12.82 -1.52 5.86
C SER A 114 -14.14 -2.02 6.44
N PHE A 115 -14.62 -1.40 7.51
CA PHE A 115 -15.90 -1.75 8.13
C PHE A 115 -17.03 -0.82 7.62
N LYS A 116 -18.22 -1.40 7.38
CA LYS A 116 -19.43 -0.63 6.97
C LYS A 116 -20.25 -0.11 8.16
N THR A 117 -20.08 -0.71 9.33
CA THR A 117 -20.84 -0.40 10.54
C THR A 117 -20.29 0.86 11.18
N ASP A 118 -21.17 1.73 11.70
CA ASP A 118 -20.80 2.98 12.39
C ASP A 118 -19.91 2.73 13.63
N SER A 119 -19.79 1.48 14.10
CA SER A 119 -18.79 1.03 15.06
C SER A 119 -18.51 -0.48 14.88
N PRO A 120 -17.31 -0.89 14.41
CA PRO A 120 -16.85 -2.26 14.59
C PRO A 120 -16.68 -2.55 16.08
N SER A 121 -16.76 -3.81 16.50
CA SER A 121 -16.37 -4.12 17.88
C SER A 121 -14.85 -3.92 18.03
N VAL A 122 -14.42 -3.37 19.17
CA VAL A 122 -12.99 -3.17 19.50
C VAL A 122 -12.16 -4.44 19.26
N HIS A 123 -12.76 -5.61 19.47
CA HIS A 123 -12.12 -6.89 19.18
C HIS A 123 -11.79 -7.07 17.69
N LYS A 124 -12.70 -6.72 16.78
CA LYS A 124 -12.47 -6.85 15.32
C LYS A 124 -11.42 -5.87 14.82
N GLU A 125 -11.39 -4.66 15.38
CA GLU A 125 -10.37 -3.65 15.07
C GLU A 125 -8.99 -4.15 15.46
N ASN A 126 -8.85 -4.61 16.71
CA ASN A 126 -7.59 -5.13 17.23
C ASN A 126 -7.07 -6.35 16.43
N VAL A 127 -7.98 -7.26 16.04
CA VAL A 127 -7.59 -8.42 15.23
C VAL A 127 -7.12 -7.96 13.85
N PHE A 128 -7.84 -7.05 13.19
CA PHE A 128 -7.44 -6.55 11.88
C PHE A 128 -6.10 -5.81 11.91
N GLU A 129 -5.91 -4.93 12.90
CA GLU A 129 -4.65 -4.23 13.13
C GLU A 129 -3.49 -5.22 13.35
N PHE A 130 -3.70 -6.26 14.17
CA PHE A 130 -2.72 -7.31 14.39
C PHE A 130 -2.34 -8.04 13.09
N GLU A 131 -3.31 -8.38 12.24
CA GLU A 131 -3.04 -9.02 10.95
C GLU A 131 -2.24 -8.11 10.02
N ILE A 132 -2.51 -6.80 10.01
CA ILE A 132 -1.72 -5.84 9.22
C ILE A 132 -0.27 -5.78 9.73
N TYR A 133 -0.07 -5.79 11.05
CA TYR A 133 1.29 -5.84 11.61
C TYR A 133 2.03 -7.11 11.24
N GLN A 134 1.41 -8.29 11.36
CA GLN A 134 2.00 -9.58 10.97
C GLN A 134 2.33 -9.68 9.47
N LEU A 135 1.63 -8.88 8.67
CA LEU A 135 1.84 -8.86 7.22
C LEU A 135 3.04 -8.01 6.81
N ILE A 136 3.40 -7.02 7.62
CA ILE A 136 4.45 -6.04 7.33
C ILE A 136 5.74 -6.32 8.11
N PHE A 137 5.66 -6.93 9.30
CA PHE A 137 6.79 -7.26 10.18
C PHE A 137 6.79 -8.73 10.58
#